data_AF-A0AAV1F7X3-F1
#
_entry.id   AF-A0AAV1F7X3-F1
#
_cell.length_a   1.000
_cell.length_b   1.000
_cell.length_c   1.000
_cell.angle_alpha   90.00
_cell.angle_beta   90.00
_cell.angle_gamma   90.00
#
_symmetry.space_group_name_H-M   'P 1'
#
loop_
_entity.id
_entity.type
_entity.pdbx_description
1 polymer ?
#
loop_
_entity_poly.entity_id
_entity_poly.type
_entity_poly.pdbx_seq_one_letter_code
_entity_poly.pdbx_strand_id
1 'polypeptide(L)' 'MSLPAASRLLRTTLRTRLMPAANLTYKPAKHNISAGEQAIALTAMFVTILGPSGWILAHLEDYKTKK' A
#
# COMPACT_ATOMS: atom_id res chain seq x y z
N MET A 1 -12.26 -12.69 39.58
CA MET A 1 -13.51 -12.55 38.79
C MET A 1 -13.13 -12.24 37.35
N SER A 2 -13.04 -13.26 36.49
CA SER A 2 -12.93 -13.04 35.06
C SER A 2 -14.34 -12.92 34.48
N LEU A 3 -14.58 -11.99 33.57
CA LEU A 3 -15.83 -11.81 32.82
C LEU A 3 -15.60 -12.25 31.36
N PRO A 4 -15.50 -13.56 31.08
CA PRO A 4 -15.11 -14.05 29.77
C PRO A 4 -16.27 -13.93 28.78
N ALA A 5 -17.51 -14.00 29.28
CA ALA A 5 -18.72 -13.94 28.47
C ALA A 5 -18.97 -12.53 27.91
N ALA A 6 -18.97 -11.50 28.77
CA ALA A 6 -19.18 -10.12 28.35
C ALA A 6 -18.09 -9.63 27.38
N SER A 7 -16.83 -10.01 27.62
CA SER A 7 -15.72 -9.65 26.74
C SER A 7 -15.72 -10.40 25.39
N ARG A 8 -16.37 -11.56 25.28
CA ARG A 8 -16.56 -12.25 23.99
C ARG A 8 -17.65 -11.57 23.16
N LEU A 9 -18.74 -11.15 23.81
CA LEU A 9 -19.82 -10.42 23.15
C LEU A 9 -19.34 -9.06 22.63
N LEU A 10 -18.60 -8.31 23.45
CA LEU A 10 -18.01 -7.04 23.03
C LEU A 10 -16.98 -7.21 21.89
N ARG A 11 -16.21 -8.30 21.89
CA ARG A 11 -15.31 -8.62 20.77
C ARG A 11 -16.04 -8.99 19.48
N THR A 12 -17.20 -9.64 19.57
CA THR A 12 -18.01 -9.94 18.39
C THR A 12 -18.71 -8.70 17.81
N THR A 13 -19.06 -7.71 18.65
CA THR A 13 -19.65 -6.45 18.17
C THR A 13 -18.60 -5.47 17.66
N LEU A 14 -17.39 -5.46 18.25
CA LEU A 14 -16.24 -4.69 17.76
C LEU A 14 -15.58 -5.29 16.52
N ARG A 15 -15.89 -6.54 16.15
CA ARG A 15 -15.64 -7.02 14.79
C ARG A 15 -16.59 -6.27 13.87
N THR A 16 -16.12 -5.13 13.36
CA THR A 16 -16.75 -4.39 12.28
C THR A 16 -17.19 -5.38 11.22
N ARG A 17 -18.49 -5.65 11.11
CA ARG A 17 -19.05 -6.31 9.94
C ARG A 17 -18.80 -5.33 8.80
N LEU A 18 -17.73 -5.57 8.03
CA LEU A 18 -17.60 -5.05 6.68
C LEU A 18 -18.74 -5.69 5.89
N MET A 19 -19.95 -5.15 6.01
CA MET A 19 -21.02 -5.49 5.09
C MET A 19 -20.56 -4.99 3.73
N PRO A 20 -20.57 -5.83 2.68
CA PRO A 20 -20.29 -5.37 1.34
C PRO A 20 -21.23 -4.21 1.04
N ALA A 21 -20.69 -2.99 0.92
CA ALA A 21 -21.48 -1.78 0.74
C ALA A 21 -22.24 -1.76 -0.61
N ALA A 22 -21.91 -2.70 -1.50
CA ALA A 22 -22.64 -3.02 -2.72
C ALA A 22 -22.26 -4.44 -3.18
N ASN A 23 -23.18 -5.15 -3.85
CA ASN A 23 -22.90 -6.44 -4.53
C ASN A 23 -22.02 -6.21 -5.77
N LEU A 24 -20.80 -5.72 -5.58
CA LEU A 24 -19.85 -5.48 -6.66
C LEU A 24 -19.12 -6.79 -6.99
N THR A 25 -19.59 -7.45 -8.06
CA THR A 25 -18.89 -8.57 -8.67
C THR A 25 -18.02 -8.06 -9.81
N TYR A 26 -16.79 -8.56 -9.92
CA TYR A 26 -15.91 -8.24 -11.05
C TYR A 26 -15.80 -9.44 -11.99
N LYS A 27 -15.60 -9.16 -13.28
CA LYS A 27 -15.24 -10.19 -14.26
C LYS A 27 -13.74 -10.52 -14.11
N PRO A 28 -13.30 -11.75 -14.40
CA PRO A 28 -11.88 -12.10 -14.39
C PRO A 28 -11.05 -11.12 -15.23
N ALA A 29 -9.79 -10.94 -14.87
CA ALA A 29 -8.89 -10.06 -15.59
C ALA A 29 -8.79 -10.52 -17.06
N LYS A 30 -8.98 -9.58 -17.99
CA LYS A 30 -8.81 -9.87 -19.44
C LYS A 30 -7.36 -10.27 -19.75
N HIS A 31 -6.43 -9.70 -19.01
CA HIS A 31 -5.02 -10.04 -19.04
C HIS A 31 -4.52 -10.16 -17.61
N ASN A 32 -4.03 -11.36 -17.25
CA ASN A 32 -3.53 -11.62 -15.92
C ASN A 32 -2.09 -11.09 -15.84
N ILE A 33 -1.88 -10.06 -15.03
CA ILE A 33 -0.55 -9.55 -14.73
C ILE A 33 0.09 -10.52 -13.75
N SER A 34 1.19 -11.13 -14.15
CA SER A 34 1.98 -12.01 -13.29
C SER A 34 2.67 -11.20 -12.18
N ALA A 35 3.09 -11.89 -11.11
CA ALA A 35 3.84 -11.26 -10.02
C ALA A 35 5.14 -10.59 -10.52
N GLY A 36 5.78 -11.17 -11.56
CA GLY A 36 6.98 -10.61 -12.17
C GLY A 36 6.71 -9.28 -12.87
N GLU A 37 5.67 -9.22 -13.70
CA GLU A 37 5.27 -7.98 -14.39
C GLU A 37 4.86 -6.88 -13.39
N GLN A 38 4.13 -7.25 -12.32
CA GLN A 38 3.75 -6.32 -11.28
C GLN A 38 4.98 -5.78 -10.53
N ALA A 39 5.96 -6.63 -10.22
CA ALA A 39 7.19 -6.22 -9.56
C ALA A 39 8.01 -5.24 -10.42
N ILE A 40 8.10 -5.49 -11.72
CA ILE A 40 8.76 -4.59 -12.68
C ILE A 40 8.04 -3.25 -12.72
N ALA A 41 6.71 -3.24 -12.89
CA ALA A 41 5.93 -2.01 -12.97
C ALA A 41 6.04 -1.17 -11.69
N LEU A 42 5.94 -1.82 -10.53
CA LEU A 42 6.07 -1.14 -9.24
C LEU A 42 7.47 -0.56 -9.06
N THR A 43 8.51 -1.34 -9.35
CA THR A 43 9.90 -0.88 -9.25
C THR A 43 10.15 0.30 -10.19
N ALA A 44 9.68 0.22 -11.43
CA ALA A 44 9.80 1.29 -12.41
C ALA A 44 9.12 2.58 -11.90
N MET A 45 7.91 2.49 -11.35
CA MET A 45 7.20 3.63 -10.76
C MET A 45 8.01 4.27 -9.61
N PHE A 46 8.62 3.48 -8.73
CA PHE A 46 9.45 4.02 -7.65
C PHE A 46 10.73 4.67 -8.18
N VAL A 47 11.44 4.01 -9.10
CA VAL A 47 12.71 4.50 -9.65
C VAL A 47 12.52 5.80 -10.44
N THR A 48 11.43 5.96 -11.19
CA THR A 48 11.19 7.18 -11.97
C THR A 48 10.93 8.41 -11.10
N ILE A 49 10.37 8.22 -9.89
CA ILE A 49 10.15 9.31 -8.94
C ILE A 49 11.40 9.51 -8.07
N LEU A 50 11.86 8.44 -7.41
CA LEU A 50 12.92 8.51 -6.40
C LEU A 50 14.30 8.65 -7.01
N GLY A 51 14.53 8.18 -8.24
CA GLY A 51 15.83 8.30 -8.91
C GLY A 51 16.24 9.76 -9.10
N PRO A 52 15.44 10.59 -9.81
CA PRO A 52 15.73 12.01 -9.99
C PRO A 52 15.78 12.76 -8.66
N SER A 53 14.82 12.51 -7.76
CA SER A 53 14.81 13.14 -6.44
C SER A 53 16.05 12.80 -5.63
N GLY A 54 16.46 11.54 -5.60
CA GLY A 54 17.65 11.07 -4.91
C GLY A 54 18.92 11.68 -5.46
N TRP A 55 19.03 11.84 -6.78
CA TRP A 55 20.16 12.52 -7.40
C TRP A 55 20.24 13.99 -6.97
N ILE A 56 19.14 14.73 -7.03
CA ILE A 56 19.11 16.14 -6.60
C ILE A 56 19.49 16.29 -5.13
N LEU A 57 18.92 15.44 -4.26
CA LEU A 57 19.17 15.46 -2.82
C LEU A 57 20.64 15.11 -2.49
N ALA A 58 21.24 14.19 -3.23
CA ALA A 58 22.63 13.80 -3.05
C ALA A 58 23.63 14.92 -3.40
N HIS A 59 23.27 15.81 -4.33
CA HIS A 59 24.15 16.88 -4.81
C HIS A 59 23.85 18.25 -4.17
N LEU A 60 23.08 18.30 -3.08
CA LEU A 60 22.74 19.57 -2.42
C LEU A 60 23.98 20.35 -1.94
N GLU A 61 25.00 19.65 -1.42
CA GLU A 61 26.25 20.31 -1.00
C GLU A 61 27.02 20.87 -2.20
N ASP A 62 27.10 20.12 -3.30
CA ASP A 62 27.72 20.57 -4.54
C ASP A 62 27.02 21.81 -5.12
N TYR A 63 25.71 21.94 -4.88
CA TYR A 63 24.94 23.12 -5.28
C TYR A 63 25.20 24.34 -4.39
N LYS A 64 25.54 24.14 -3.12
CA LYS A 64 25.84 25.22 -2.16
C LYS A 64 27.23 25.80 -2.39
N THR A 65 28.21 24.97 -2.72
CA THR A 65 29.60 25.38 -2.97
C THR A 65 29.91 25.64 -4.45
N LYS A 66 28.93 26.14 -5.19
CA LYS A 66 29.21 26.75 -6.49
C LYS A 66 29.88 28.09 -6.23
N LYS A 67 31.17 28.19 -6.61
CA LYS A 67 31.90 29.46 -6.69
C LYS A 67 31.10 30.51 -7.43
#